data_AF-A0A0R0ES41-F1
#
_entry.id   AF-A0A0R0ES41-F1
#
_cell.length_a   1.000
_cell.length_b   1.000
_cell.length_c   1.000
_cell.angle_alpha   90.00
_cell.angle_beta   90.00
_cell.angle_gamma   90.00
#
_symmetry.space_group_name_H-M   'P 1'
#
loop_
_entity.id
_entity.type
_entity.pdbx_description
1 polymer ?
#
loop_
_entity_poly.entity_id
_entity_poly.type
_entity_poly.pdbx_seq_one_letter_code
_entity_poly.pdbx_strand_id
1 'polypeptide(L)'
;MACTLDAAELLFWRNSPSKLTLRFYLKIWLSSSLSICHICTCNMLILLCILHIILNGPTLCLGNKVEDKILKVGEELWRETLPLQGGSCFYQLQGLKPHTWYEVKISYPASIPASFSIQLKRNKSDVVLNNNRRLLNTEKLIFKTNSNQDEFLLVLVTVEPEGFPAKLHVAERQFIIFNIVCDELLLGIPHKAWWVVALALLCLGIAFIVPSFLPLHLLPKNQVLRTDDYVSKIS
;
A
#
# COMPACT_ATOMS: atom_id res chain seq x y z
N MET A 1 -5.32 40.16 70.32
CA MET A 1 -5.48 41.17 71.39
C MET A 1 -6.83 40.92 72.03
N ALA A 2 -6.81 40.51 73.29
CA ALA A 2 -7.98 40.04 74.04
C ALA A 2 -8.76 41.20 74.66
N CYS A 3 -10.08 41.17 74.53
CA CYS A 3 -11.05 41.82 75.43
C CYS A 3 -12.22 40.82 75.53
N THR A 4 -12.34 39.97 76.56
CA THR A 4 -12.97 40.24 77.88
C THR A 4 -14.25 41.08 77.78
N LEU A 5 -15.35 40.43 77.41
CA LEU A 5 -16.75 40.81 77.66
C LEU A 5 -17.49 39.48 77.84
N ASP A 6 -17.49 38.93 79.04
CA ASP A 6 -18.41 39.16 80.16
C ASP A 6 -19.42 38.00 80.24
N ALA A 7 -19.34 37.26 81.34
CA ALA A 7 -19.88 35.92 81.54
C ALA A 7 -21.42 35.88 81.61
N ALA A 8 -22.09 37.03 81.47
CA ALA A 8 -23.54 37.14 81.46
C ALA A 8 -24.20 36.72 80.12
N GLU A 9 -23.49 36.81 78.98
CA GLU A 9 -24.02 36.40 77.66
C GLU A 9 -24.04 34.86 77.49
N LEU A 10 -23.15 34.14 78.17
CA LEU A 10 -22.99 32.69 77.98
C LEU A 10 -24.07 31.84 78.64
N LEU A 11 -24.85 32.40 79.58
CA LEU A 11 -26.01 31.72 80.15
C LEU A 11 -27.31 31.94 79.34
N PHE A 12 -27.38 33.00 78.53
CA PHE A 12 -28.56 33.28 77.70
C PHE A 12 -28.59 32.45 76.41
N TRP A 13 -27.45 31.94 75.94
CA TRP A 13 -27.35 31.13 74.73
C TRP A 13 -27.55 29.61 74.93
N ARG A 14 -27.70 29.13 76.18
CA ARG A 14 -27.81 27.68 76.45
C ARG A 14 -29.21 27.10 76.21
N ASN A 15 -30.24 27.92 76.01
CA ASN A 15 -31.63 27.45 76.09
C ASN A 15 -32.53 27.83 74.90
N SER A 16 -31.98 28.13 73.72
CA SER A 16 -32.79 28.43 72.53
C SER A 16 -32.60 27.39 71.43
N PRO A 17 -33.51 26.40 71.30
CA PRO A 17 -33.43 25.35 70.27
C PRO A 17 -33.48 25.89 68.83
N SER A 18 -33.91 27.13 68.63
CA SER A 18 -34.00 27.80 67.33
C SER A 18 -32.64 28.16 66.70
N LYS A 19 -31.58 28.31 67.50
CA LYS A 19 -30.26 28.70 66.98
C LYS A 19 -29.38 27.52 66.59
N LEU A 20 -29.59 26.36 67.22
CA LEU A 20 -28.96 25.10 66.82
C LEU A 20 -29.55 24.56 65.51
N THR A 21 -30.86 24.67 65.33
CA THR A 21 -31.52 24.31 64.06
C THR A 21 -31.00 25.17 62.92
N LEU A 22 -30.89 26.50 63.08
CA LEU A 22 -30.33 27.39 62.05
C LEU A 22 -28.89 27.02 61.64
N ARG A 23 -28.01 26.68 62.59
CA ARG A 23 -26.64 26.20 62.25
C ARG A 23 -26.65 24.85 61.54
N PHE A 24 -27.55 23.94 61.91
CA PHE A 24 -27.70 22.66 61.21
C PHE A 24 -28.21 22.86 59.78
N TYR A 25 -29.26 23.67 59.58
CA TYR A 25 -29.78 24.00 58.25
C TYR A 25 -28.73 24.69 57.39
N LEU A 26 -27.96 25.64 57.93
CA LEU A 26 -26.90 26.32 57.18
C LEU A 26 -25.79 25.36 56.76
N LYS A 27 -25.37 24.43 57.63
CA LYS A 27 -24.33 23.44 57.31
C LYS A 27 -24.82 22.39 56.30
N ILE A 28 -26.09 21.98 56.40
CA ILE A 28 -26.73 21.11 55.41
C ILE A 28 -26.85 21.83 54.06
N TRP A 29 -27.27 23.10 54.04
CA TRP A 29 -27.40 23.91 52.84
C TRP A 29 -26.04 24.19 52.18
N LEU A 30 -24.99 24.47 52.96
CA LEU A 30 -23.61 24.58 52.47
C LEU A 30 -23.13 23.27 51.84
N SER A 31 -23.28 22.13 52.54
CA SER A 31 -22.84 20.81 52.05
C SER A 31 -23.59 20.37 50.78
N SER A 32 -24.91 20.60 50.74
CA SER A 32 -25.73 20.30 49.56
C SER A 32 -25.44 21.25 48.40
N SER A 33 -25.15 22.54 48.64
CA SER A 33 -24.74 23.46 47.58
C SER A 33 -23.38 23.08 46.97
N LEU A 34 -22.42 22.58 47.76
CA LEU A 34 -21.13 22.11 47.24
C LEU A 34 -21.31 20.87 46.35
N SER A 35 -22.17 19.93 46.73
CA SER A 35 -22.46 18.73 45.92
C SER A 35 -23.16 19.07 44.61
N ILE A 36 -24.15 19.97 44.64
CA ILE A 36 -24.86 20.45 43.44
C ILE A 36 -23.90 21.21 42.51
N CYS A 37 -22.97 21.98 43.07
CA CYS A 37 -21.96 22.70 42.29
C CYS A 37 -21.01 21.74 41.58
N HIS A 38 -20.56 20.67 42.25
CA HIS A 38 -19.71 19.65 41.64
C HIS A 38 -20.44 18.92 40.49
N ILE A 39 -21.71 18.54 40.68
CA ILE A 39 -22.52 17.90 39.64
C ILE A 39 -22.72 18.85 38.44
N CYS A 40 -23.00 20.14 38.68
CA CYS A 40 -23.11 21.13 37.60
C CYS A 40 -21.79 21.30 36.84
N THR A 41 -20.65 21.36 37.54
CA THR A 41 -19.35 21.48 36.87
C THR A 41 -19.02 20.24 36.03
N CYS A 42 -19.33 19.03 36.52
CA CYS A 42 -19.13 17.80 35.74
C CYS A 42 -20.01 17.77 34.49
N ASN A 43 -21.28 18.16 34.60
CA ASN A 43 -22.21 18.16 33.46
C ASN A 43 -21.82 19.20 32.39
N MET A 44 -21.33 20.38 32.81
CA MET A 44 -20.80 21.40 31.91
C MET A 44 -19.51 20.95 31.21
N LEU A 45 -18.62 20.23 31.89
CA LEU A 45 -17.42 19.65 31.28
C LEU A 45 -17.77 18.56 30.26
N ILE A 46 -18.74 17.68 30.58
CA ILE A 46 -19.23 16.66 29.63
C ILE A 46 -19.82 17.34 28.40
N LEU A 47 -20.65 18.38 28.58
CA LEU A 47 -21.22 19.15 27.47
C LEU A 47 -20.13 19.82 26.62
N LEU A 48 -19.10 20.40 27.25
CA LEU A 48 -17.97 21.01 26.54
C LEU A 48 -17.15 19.98 25.76
N CYS A 49 -16.92 18.79 26.34
CA CYS A 49 -16.28 17.67 25.65
C CYS A 49 -17.10 17.19 24.45
N ILE A 50 -18.41 17.03 24.60
CA ILE A 50 -19.31 16.66 23.50
C ILE A 50 -19.29 17.74 22.41
N LEU A 51 -19.38 19.02 22.78
CA LEU A 51 -19.31 20.13 21.82
C LEU A 51 -17.96 20.18 21.11
N HIS A 52 -16.85 19.93 21.80
CA HIS A 52 -15.51 19.86 21.22
C HIS A 52 -15.37 18.66 20.25
N ILE A 53 -16.00 17.52 20.56
CA ILE A 53 -16.07 16.36 19.65
C ILE A 53 -16.95 16.68 18.44
N ILE A 54 -18.08 17.38 18.61
CA ILE A 54 -18.98 17.76 17.51
C ILE A 54 -18.39 18.89 16.65
N LEU A 55 -17.57 19.78 17.22
CA LEU A 55 -16.95 20.88 16.48
C LEU A 55 -15.68 20.44 15.73
N ASN A 56 -14.88 19.54 16.33
CA ASN A 56 -13.68 19.00 15.68
C ASN A 56 -13.93 17.71 14.89
N GLY A 57 -14.93 16.92 15.26
CA GLY A 57 -15.35 15.69 14.58
C GLY A 57 -15.70 15.85 13.09
N PRO A 58 -16.28 16.97 12.60
CA PRO A 58 -16.58 17.14 11.18
C PRO A 58 -15.32 17.40 10.36
N THR A 59 -14.19 17.78 10.98
CA THR A 59 -12.92 17.99 10.29
C THR A 59 -12.15 16.69 10.01
N LEU A 60 -12.57 15.57 10.62
CA LEU A 60 -11.96 14.25 10.41
C LEU A 60 -12.73 13.36 9.43
N CYS A 61 -13.94 13.77 9.00
CA CYS A 61 -14.82 12.93 8.17
C CYS A 61 -15.04 13.45 6.74
N LEU A 62 -14.32 14.48 6.30
CA LEU A 62 -14.48 15.04 4.95
C LEU A 62 -13.18 14.97 4.15
N GLY A 63 -12.88 13.77 3.70
CA GLY A 63 -11.96 13.55 2.60
C GLY A 63 -12.30 12.20 1.99
N ASN A 64 -12.77 12.18 0.75
CA ASN A 64 -12.51 11.06 -0.15
C ASN A 64 -10.99 10.97 -0.30
N LYS A 65 -10.33 10.46 0.74
CA LYS A 65 -8.90 10.25 0.74
C LYS A 65 -8.74 9.00 -0.09
N VAL A 66 -8.56 9.19 -1.40
CA VAL A 66 -7.90 8.19 -2.22
C VAL A 66 -6.58 7.97 -1.51
N GLU A 67 -6.51 6.89 -0.73
CA GLU A 67 -5.32 6.56 0.04
C GLU A 67 -4.23 6.31 -0.98
N ASP A 68 -3.29 7.26 -1.06
CA ASP A 68 -2.12 7.08 -1.88
C ASP A 68 -1.32 5.95 -1.23
N LYS A 69 -1.31 4.79 -1.88
CA LYS A 69 -0.55 3.64 -1.42
C LYS A 69 0.88 3.76 -1.92
N ILE A 70 1.85 3.28 -1.14
CA ILE A 70 3.25 3.35 -1.55
C ILE A 70 3.61 2.04 -2.25
N LEU A 71 4.07 2.13 -3.50
CA LEU A 71 4.57 1.02 -4.30
C LEU A 71 6.08 1.15 -4.44
N LYS A 72 6.82 0.34 -3.66
CA LYS A 72 8.27 0.30 -3.70
C LYS A 72 8.75 -0.52 -4.90
N VAL A 73 9.80 -0.03 -5.55
CA VAL A 73 10.46 -0.75 -6.65
C VAL A 73 11.00 -2.10 -6.16
N GLY A 74 10.68 -3.16 -6.90
CA GLY A 74 11.10 -4.54 -6.66
C GLY A 74 10.24 -5.30 -5.65
N GLU A 75 9.38 -4.60 -4.90
CA GLU A 75 8.42 -5.18 -3.95
C GLU A 75 7.04 -5.30 -4.59
N GLU A 76 6.41 -6.47 -4.44
CA GLU A 76 5.05 -6.72 -4.90
C GLU A 76 4.06 -6.45 -3.77
N LEU A 77 3.03 -5.64 -4.04
CA LEU A 77 1.89 -5.48 -3.16
C LEU A 77 0.87 -6.58 -3.45
N TRP A 78 0.61 -7.40 -2.43
CA TRP A 78 -0.23 -8.58 -2.54
C TRP A 78 -1.66 -8.30 -2.06
N ARG A 79 -2.65 -8.86 -2.76
CA ARG A 79 -4.07 -8.85 -2.38
C ARG A 79 -4.65 -7.45 -2.18
N GLU A 80 -4.27 -6.54 -3.05
CA GLU A 80 -4.89 -5.23 -3.16
C GLU A 80 -6.35 -5.38 -3.59
N THR A 81 -7.23 -4.54 -3.03
CA THR A 81 -8.66 -4.55 -3.30
C THR A 81 -9.11 -3.24 -3.93
N LEU A 82 -9.90 -3.35 -4.99
CA LEU A 82 -10.57 -2.22 -5.63
C LEU A 82 -12.04 -2.56 -5.88
N PRO A 83 -12.96 -1.58 -5.80
CA PRO A 83 -14.33 -1.80 -6.20
C PRO A 83 -14.39 -2.03 -7.72
N LEU A 84 -15.16 -3.04 -8.14
CA LEU A 84 -15.25 -3.44 -9.54
C LEU A 84 -15.97 -2.38 -10.39
N GLN A 85 -16.90 -1.64 -9.78
CA GLN A 85 -17.70 -0.60 -10.44
C GLN A 85 -16.96 0.75 -10.41
N GLY A 86 -15.98 0.93 -11.30
CA GLY A 86 -15.26 2.21 -11.47
C GLY A 86 -14.28 2.53 -10.34
N GLY A 87 -13.71 1.50 -9.71
CA GLY A 87 -12.71 1.69 -8.67
C GLY A 87 -11.42 2.25 -9.23
N SER A 88 -10.83 3.22 -8.54
CA SER A 88 -9.51 3.74 -8.84
C SER A 88 -8.69 3.98 -7.58
N CYS A 89 -7.37 3.77 -7.68
CA CYS A 89 -6.42 4.04 -6.61
C CYS A 89 -5.11 4.59 -7.19
N PHE A 90 -4.49 5.52 -6.44
CA PHE A 90 -3.18 6.05 -6.74
C PHE A 90 -2.11 5.30 -5.95
N TYR A 91 -1.06 4.88 -6.65
CA TYR A 91 0.14 4.31 -6.07
C TYR A 91 1.32 5.26 -6.26
N GLN A 92 1.88 5.76 -5.17
CA GLN A 92 3.10 6.55 -5.19
C GLN A 92 4.31 5.63 -5.35
N LEU A 93 5.10 5.85 -6.39
CA LEU A 93 6.30 5.05 -6.63
C LEU A 93 7.47 5.52 -5.75
N GLN A 94 8.12 4.58 -5.07
CA GLN A 94 9.27 4.87 -4.21
C GLN A 94 10.50 4.02 -4.62
N GLY A 95 11.69 4.62 -4.58
CA GLY A 95 12.95 3.94 -4.90
C GLY A 95 13.32 3.94 -6.38
N LEU A 96 12.81 4.91 -7.15
CA LEU A 96 13.16 5.09 -8.56
C LEU A 96 14.59 5.63 -8.69
N LYS A 97 15.37 5.04 -9.60
CA LYS A 97 16.74 5.45 -9.97
C LYS A 97 16.71 6.24 -11.26
N PRO A 98 17.42 7.38 -11.36
CA PRO A 98 17.40 8.21 -12.57
C PRO A 98 17.85 7.42 -13.81
N HIS A 99 17.31 7.77 -14.98
CA HIS A 99 17.66 7.18 -16.28
C HIS A 99 17.42 5.66 -16.43
N THR A 100 16.68 5.07 -15.51
CA THR A 100 16.36 3.63 -15.51
C THR A 100 14.97 3.38 -16.10
N TRP A 101 14.78 2.21 -16.70
CA TRP A 101 13.48 1.75 -17.19
C TRP A 101 12.75 0.97 -16.11
N TYR A 102 11.44 1.18 -16.03
CA TYR A 102 10.57 0.56 -15.04
C TYR A 102 9.37 -0.07 -15.72
N GLU A 103 8.90 -1.16 -15.14
CA GLU A 103 7.69 -1.85 -15.57
C GLU A 103 6.72 -2.00 -14.41
N VAL A 104 5.49 -1.51 -14.59
CA VAL A 104 4.39 -1.79 -13.68
C VAL A 104 3.50 -2.84 -14.29
N LYS A 105 3.27 -3.91 -13.52
CA LYS A 105 2.44 -5.05 -13.89
C LYS A 105 1.35 -5.25 -12.84
N ILE A 106 0.17 -5.63 -13.30
CA ILE A 106 -0.93 -6.08 -12.45
C ILE A 106 -1.19 -7.56 -12.75
N SER A 107 -1.45 -8.34 -11.70
CA SER A 107 -1.90 -9.72 -11.84
C SER A 107 -3.15 -9.95 -11.01
N TYR A 108 -4.11 -10.69 -11.57
CA TYR A 108 -5.40 -10.97 -10.93
C TYR A 108 -5.95 -12.29 -11.46
N PRO A 109 -6.88 -12.95 -10.73
CA PRO A 109 -7.42 -14.23 -11.16
C PRO A 109 -8.27 -14.08 -12.43
N ALA A 110 -7.98 -14.89 -13.45
CA ALA A 110 -8.68 -14.89 -14.74
C ALA A 110 -10.16 -15.28 -14.68
N SER A 111 -10.66 -15.73 -13.52
CA SER A 111 -12.07 -16.08 -13.32
C SER A 111 -13.00 -14.87 -13.14
N ILE A 112 -12.44 -13.67 -12.95
CA ILE A 112 -13.20 -12.42 -12.81
C ILE A 112 -13.01 -11.62 -14.10
N PRO A 113 -14.08 -11.35 -14.86
CA PRO A 113 -13.95 -10.61 -16.10
C PRO A 113 -13.91 -9.12 -15.73
N ALA A 114 -12.70 -8.57 -15.78
CA ALA A 114 -12.38 -7.20 -15.41
C ALA A 114 -11.23 -6.71 -16.28
N SER A 115 -11.30 -5.44 -16.69
CA SER A 115 -10.25 -4.75 -17.43
C SER A 115 -9.62 -3.70 -16.51
N PHE A 116 -8.31 -3.80 -16.32
CA PHE A 116 -7.54 -2.82 -15.56
C PHE A 116 -6.99 -1.77 -16.51
N SER A 117 -7.00 -0.49 -16.10
CA SER A 117 -6.24 0.56 -16.76
C SER A 117 -5.17 1.20 -15.87
N ILE A 118 -3.95 1.32 -16.38
CA ILE A 118 -2.79 1.83 -15.65
C ILE A 118 -2.29 3.09 -16.33
N GLN A 119 -2.23 4.21 -15.61
CA GLN A 119 -1.77 5.50 -16.15
C GLN A 119 -0.68 6.09 -15.27
N LEU A 120 0.37 6.65 -15.90
CA LEU A 120 1.42 7.35 -15.19
C LEU A 120 1.12 8.84 -15.09
N LYS A 121 1.23 9.41 -13.89
CA LYS A 121 1.10 10.84 -13.63
C LYS A 121 2.31 11.33 -12.84
N ARG A 122 2.84 12.51 -13.19
CA ARG A 122 3.95 13.13 -12.45
C ARG A 122 3.47 13.87 -11.20
N ASN A 123 2.22 14.31 -11.19
CA ASN A 123 1.56 14.94 -10.06
C ASN A 123 0.06 14.64 -10.18
N LYS A 124 -0.71 14.74 -9.09
CA LYS A 124 -2.15 14.50 -9.09
C LYS A 124 -2.90 15.40 -10.09
N SER A 125 -2.35 16.58 -10.37
CA SER A 125 -2.87 17.59 -11.30
C SER A 125 -2.31 17.51 -12.72
N ASP A 126 -1.29 16.69 -12.98
CA ASP A 126 -0.49 16.79 -14.21
C ASP A 126 -0.81 15.74 -15.27
N VAL A 127 -0.43 16.14 -16.49
CA VAL A 127 -0.52 15.45 -17.78
C VAL A 127 -0.23 13.94 -17.66
N VAL A 128 -1.19 13.14 -18.12
CA VAL A 128 -1.05 11.69 -18.26
C VAL A 128 0.11 11.39 -19.20
N LEU A 129 1.18 10.78 -18.67
CA LEU A 129 2.28 10.24 -19.45
C LEU A 129 1.83 8.91 -20.05
N ASN A 130 1.11 8.98 -21.16
CA ASN A 130 0.56 7.82 -21.84
C ASN A 130 1.62 7.16 -22.74
N ASN A 131 2.46 6.31 -22.15
CA ASN A 131 3.22 5.30 -22.90
C ASN A 131 2.62 3.91 -22.66
N ASN A 132 1.29 3.82 -22.69
CA ASN A 132 0.59 2.57 -22.49
C ASN A 132 0.61 1.79 -23.80
N ARG A 133 1.32 0.66 -23.82
CA ARG A 133 1.12 -0.35 -24.86
C ARG A 133 0.21 -1.41 -24.25
N ARG A 134 -1.07 -1.38 -24.61
CA ARG A 134 -2.01 -2.43 -24.19
C ARG A 134 -1.66 -3.71 -24.93
N LEU A 135 -1.05 -4.65 -24.23
CA LEU A 135 -0.71 -5.97 -24.74
C LEU A 135 -1.52 -6.99 -23.93
N LEU A 136 -2.66 -7.42 -24.48
CA LEU A 136 -3.69 -8.31 -23.91
C LEU A 136 -4.68 -7.60 -22.96
N ASN A 137 -5.58 -8.39 -22.37
CA ASN A 137 -6.51 -7.99 -21.30
C ASN A 137 -5.79 -7.69 -19.97
N THR A 138 -4.45 -7.74 -19.97
CA THR A 138 -3.62 -7.34 -18.83
C THR A 138 -2.85 -6.10 -19.24
N GLU A 139 -3.10 -4.99 -18.55
CA GLU A 139 -2.35 -3.78 -18.80
C GLU A 139 -0.95 -3.84 -18.18
N LYS A 140 0.02 -3.38 -18.97
CA LYS A 140 1.44 -3.31 -18.62
C LYS A 140 1.95 -1.93 -19.01
N LEU A 141 2.43 -1.19 -18.03
CA LEU A 141 3.00 0.14 -18.21
C LEU A 141 4.52 0.03 -18.18
N ILE A 142 5.19 0.52 -19.23
CA ILE A 142 6.65 0.67 -19.25
C ILE A 142 6.97 2.15 -19.36
N PHE A 143 7.75 2.67 -18.43
CA PHE A 143 8.20 4.06 -18.47
C PHE A 143 9.69 4.17 -18.16
N LYS A 144 10.28 5.29 -18.57
CA LYS A 144 11.66 5.64 -18.29
C LYS A 144 11.67 6.88 -17.40
N THR A 145 12.44 6.85 -16.33
CA THR A 145 12.73 8.05 -15.54
C THR A 145 13.83 8.87 -16.23
N ASN A 146 13.64 10.18 -16.31
CA ASN A 146 14.54 11.09 -17.00
C ASN A 146 15.39 11.93 -16.05
N SER A 147 14.97 12.13 -14.81
CA SER A 147 15.69 13.02 -13.87
C SER A 147 15.37 12.70 -12.42
N ASN A 148 16.15 13.29 -11.50
CA ASN A 148 15.93 13.15 -10.06
C ASN A 148 14.56 13.70 -9.58
N GLN A 149 13.82 14.42 -10.43
CA GLN A 149 12.47 14.91 -10.09
C GLN A 149 11.38 13.83 -10.16
N ASP A 150 11.76 12.60 -10.54
CA ASP A 150 10.80 11.51 -10.69
C ASP A 150 10.37 10.87 -9.34
N GLU A 151 10.83 11.42 -8.19
CA GLU A 151 10.37 11.03 -6.85
C GLU A 151 8.86 11.19 -6.63
N PHE A 152 8.19 12.01 -7.44
CA PHE A 152 6.75 12.27 -7.34
C PHE A 152 5.91 11.50 -8.37
N LEU A 153 6.44 10.45 -9.01
CA LEU A 153 5.63 9.66 -9.94
C LEU A 153 4.52 8.89 -9.21
N LEU A 154 3.28 9.09 -9.68
CA LEU A 154 2.10 8.36 -9.26
C LEU A 154 1.61 7.46 -10.40
N VAL A 155 1.19 6.25 -10.04
CA VAL A 155 0.52 5.31 -10.94
C VAL A 155 -0.95 5.27 -10.55
N LEU A 156 -1.81 5.67 -11.48
CA LEU A 156 -3.26 5.53 -11.35
C LEU A 156 -3.65 4.17 -11.88
N VAL A 157 -4.27 3.35 -11.04
CA VAL A 157 -4.88 2.08 -11.43
C VAL A 157 -6.39 2.26 -11.37
N THR A 158 -7.07 1.97 -12.46
CA THR A 158 -8.54 2.00 -12.57
C THR A 158 -9.04 0.63 -12.99
N VAL A 159 -10.20 0.22 -12.50
CA VAL A 159 -10.82 -1.07 -12.80
C VAL A 159 -12.18 -0.84 -13.43
N GLU A 160 -12.40 -1.48 -14.57
CA GLU A 160 -13.69 -1.53 -15.25
C GLU A 160 -14.16 -2.99 -15.33
N PRO A 161 -15.46 -3.26 -15.12
CA PRO A 161 -16.01 -4.60 -15.34
C PRO A 161 -15.98 -4.92 -16.83
N GLU A 162 -15.44 -6.09 -17.19
CA GLU A 162 -15.46 -6.56 -18.58
C GLU A 162 -16.44 -7.74 -18.65
N GLY A 163 -17.28 -7.79 -19.68
CA GLY A 163 -18.22 -8.90 -19.87
C GLY A 163 -19.46 -8.90 -18.97
N PHE A 164 -20.34 -9.87 -19.23
CA PHE A 164 -21.59 -10.06 -18.49
C PHE A 164 -21.46 -11.28 -17.58
N PRO A 165 -21.99 -11.25 -16.35
CA PRO A 165 -21.97 -12.41 -15.46
C PRO A 165 -22.70 -13.59 -16.11
N ALA A 166 -22.03 -14.74 -16.23
CA ALA A 166 -22.60 -15.93 -16.85
C ALA A 166 -23.83 -16.49 -16.08
N LYS A 167 -23.99 -16.12 -14.79
CA LYS A 167 -25.13 -16.51 -13.96
C LYS A 167 -26.01 -15.32 -13.66
N LEU A 168 -27.19 -15.33 -14.26
CA LEU A 168 -28.29 -14.44 -13.89
C LEU A 168 -28.71 -14.72 -12.43
N HIS A 169 -28.84 -13.69 -11.59
CA HIS A 169 -29.26 -13.73 -10.16
C HIS A 169 -28.19 -14.05 -9.09
N VAL A 170 -26.90 -14.08 -9.44
CA VAL A 170 -25.83 -14.06 -8.42
C VAL A 170 -25.36 -12.63 -8.24
N ALA A 171 -25.29 -12.14 -7.00
CA ALA A 171 -24.72 -10.82 -6.72
C ALA A 171 -23.31 -10.74 -7.33
N GLU A 172 -23.12 -9.79 -8.24
CA GLU A 172 -21.80 -9.54 -8.82
C GLU A 172 -20.80 -9.24 -7.71
N ARG A 173 -19.56 -9.69 -7.89
CA ARG A 173 -18.51 -9.38 -6.93
C ARG A 173 -18.29 -7.88 -6.92
N GLN A 174 -18.53 -7.25 -5.77
CA GLN A 174 -18.35 -5.81 -5.60
C GLN A 174 -16.87 -5.39 -5.63
N PHE A 175 -15.96 -6.30 -5.30
CA PHE A 175 -14.53 -6.04 -5.20
C PHE A 175 -13.72 -7.05 -6.01
N ILE A 176 -12.64 -6.57 -6.61
CA ILE A 176 -11.61 -7.39 -7.24
C ILE A 176 -10.36 -7.41 -6.35
N ILE A 177 -9.72 -8.57 -6.29
CA ILE A 177 -8.44 -8.76 -5.62
C ILE A 177 -7.37 -8.90 -6.70
N PHE A 178 -6.31 -8.10 -6.61
CA PHE A 178 -5.20 -8.11 -7.54
C PHE A 178 -3.88 -7.92 -6.80
N ASN A 179 -2.77 -8.19 -7.47
CA ASN A 179 -1.44 -7.82 -7.02
C ASN A 179 -0.85 -6.81 -8.01
N ILE A 180 -0.02 -5.91 -7.50
CA ILE A 180 0.70 -4.92 -8.30
C ILE A 180 2.17 -4.91 -7.93
N VAL A 181 3.03 -4.84 -8.95
CA VAL A 181 4.48 -4.80 -8.79
C VAL A 181 5.09 -3.77 -9.74
N CYS A 182 6.14 -3.10 -9.29
CA CYS A 182 6.99 -2.24 -10.10
C CYS A 182 8.40 -2.83 -10.14
N ASP A 183 8.84 -3.36 -11.27
CA ASP A 183 10.19 -3.95 -11.42
C ASP A 183 11.11 -3.05 -12.27
N GLU A 184 12.40 -3.05 -11.92
CA GLU A 184 13.47 -2.43 -12.73
C GLU A 184 13.75 -3.26 -13.98
N LEU A 185 13.77 -2.61 -15.14
CA LEU A 185 14.14 -3.17 -16.43
C LEU A 185 15.55 -2.74 -16.81
N LEU A 186 16.42 -3.72 -17.07
CA LEU A 186 17.74 -3.53 -17.67
C LEU A 186 17.73 -4.18 -19.06
N LEU A 187 17.98 -3.40 -20.11
CA LEU A 187 17.92 -3.88 -21.51
C LEU A 187 16.59 -4.57 -21.87
N GLY A 188 15.48 -4.18 -21.22
CA GLY A 188 14.16 -4.78 -21.41
C GLY A 188 13.89 -6.07 -20.61
N ILE A 189 14.87 -6.53 -19.82
CA ILE A 189 14.77 -7.71 -18.96
C ILE A 189 14.63 -7.26 -17.49
N PRO A 190 13.67 -7.80 -16.73
CA PRO A 190 13.54 -7.46 -15.31
C PRO A 190 14.79 -7.89 -14.54
N HIS A 191 15.27 -7.06 -13.60
CA HIS A 191 16.52 -7.29 -12.85
C HIS A 191 16.60 -8.71 -12.23
N LYS A 192 15.47 -9.22 -11.72
CA LYS A 192 15.36 -10.57 -11.14
C LYS A 192 15.70 -11.71 -12.12
N ALA A 193 15.53 -11.51 -13.42
CA ALA A 193 15.76 -12.54 -14.44
C ALA A 193 17.22 -12.65 -14.92
N TRP A 194 18.13 -11.76 -14.51
CA TRP A 194 19.54 -11.82 -14.92
C TRP A 194 20.26 -13.09 -14.47
N TRP A 195 19.85 -13.68 -13.34
CA TRP A 195 20.36 -14.98 -12.91
C TRP A 195 20.06 -16.10 -13.92
N VAL A 196 18.92 -16.04 -14.60
CA VAL A 196 18.57 -17.00 -15.66
C VAL A 196 19.48 -16.84 -16.86
N VAL A 197 19.81 -15.59 -17.23
CA VAL A 197 20.76 -15.30 -18.32
C VAL A 197 22.16 -15.82 -17.96
N ALA A 198 22.63 -15.57 -16.73
CA ALA A 198 23.91 -16.08 -16.26
C ALA A 198 23.97 -17.62 -16.28
N LEU A 199 22.90 -18.28 -15.80
CA LEU A 199 22.79 -19.73 -15.83
C LEU A 199 22.79 -20.29 -17.26
N ALA A 200 22.05 -19.65 -18.18
CA ALA A 200 22.01 -20.05 -19.58
C ALA A 200 23.39 -19.96 -20.25
N LEU A 201 24.14 -18.89 -19.99
CA LEU A 201 25.51 -18.74 -20.48
C LEU A 201 26.47 -19.78 -19.89
N LEU A 202 26.33 -20.10 -18.60
CA LEU A 202 27.09 -21.16 -17.95
C LEU A 202 26.81 -22.54 -18.60
N CYS A 203 25.54 -22.88 -18.79
CA CYS A 203 25.13 -24.11 -19.47
C CYS A 203 25.66 -24.17 -20.91
N LEU A 204 25.61 -23.05 -21.64
CA LEU A 204 26.16 -22.96 -22.99
C LEU A 204 27.68 -23.21 -23.00
N GLY A 205 28.42 -22.60 -22.08
CA GLY A 205 29.87 -22.83 -21.93
C GLY A 205 30.20 -24.29 -21.65
N ILE A 206 29.47 -24.93 -20.73
CA ILE A 206 29.63 -26.36 -20.43
C ILE A 206 29.30 -27.21 -21.66
N ALA A 207 28.22 -26.90 -22.39
CA ALA A 207 27.82 -27.63 -23.59
C ALA A 207 28.86 -27.57 -24.72
N PHE A 208 29.68 -26.52 -24.80
CA PHE A 208 30.82 -26.46 -25.73
C PHE A 208 32.05 -27.23 -25.22
N ILE A 209 32.25 -27.28 -23.91
CA ILE A 209 33.40 -27.94 -23.28
C ILE A 209 33.21 -29.47 -23.25
N VAL A 210 32.02 -29.97 -22.93
CA VAL A 210 31.73 -31.40 -22.79
C VAL A 210 32.09 -32.21 -24.05
N PRO A 211 31.74 -31.77 -25.28
CA PRO A 211 32.18 -32.44 -26.50
C PRO A 211 33.70 -32.43 -26.73
N SER A 212 34.41 -31.46 -26.16
CA SER A 212 35.87 -31.38 -26.29
C SER A 212 36.59 -32.41 -25.41
N PHE A 213 35.94 -32.87 -24.35
CA PHE A 213 36.42 -33.97 -23.50
C PHE A 213 35.94 -35.35 -23.96
N LEU A 214 35.04 -35.43 -24.94
CA LEU A 214 34.72 -36.68 -25.59
C LEU A 214 35.92 -37.09 -26.44
N PRO A 215 36.58 -38.21 -26.11
CA PRO A 215 37.73 -38.64 -26.86
C PRO A 215 37.37 -38.92 -28.33
N LEU A 216 37.91 -38.11 -29.24
CA LEU A 216 37.86 -38.38 -30.68
C LEU A 216 38.48 -39.74 -31.07
N HIS A 217 39.09 -40.48 -30.14
CA HIS A 217 39.66 -41.81 -30.38
C HIS A 217 38.63 -42.94 -30.49
N LEU A 218 37.32 -42.68 -30.30
CA LEU A 218 36.24 -43.66 -30.55
C LEU A 218 35.56 -43.49 -31.93
N LEU A 219 35.98 -42.53 -32.75
CA LEU A 219 35.54 -42.44 -34.14
C LEU A 219 36.30 -43.48 -34.99
N PRO A 220 35.62 -44.44 -35.63
CA PRO A 220 36.27 -45.40 -36.53
C PRO A 220 36.91 -44.62 -37.68
N LYS A 221 38.24 -44.53 -37.68
CA LYS A 221 39.00 -44.02 -38.82
C LYS A 221 38.81 -45.03 -39.95
N ASN A 222 37.92 -44.71 -40.90
CA ASN A 222 37.75 -45.45 -42.14
C ASN A 222 39.08 -45.48 -42.90
N GLN A 223 39.93 -46.44 -42.58
CA GLN A 223 41.06 -46.87 -43.40
C GLN A 223 40.46 -47.64 -44.59
N VAL A 224 39.99 -46.89 -45.59
CA VAL A 224 39.77 -47.46 -46.91
C VAL A 224 41.13 -47.54 -47.59
N LEU A 225 41.70 -48.73 -47.45
CA LEU A 225 42.76 -49.32 -48.25
C LEU A 225 42.48 -49.07 -49.75
N ARG A 226 43.13 -48.08 -50.37
CA ARG A 226 43.32 -48.03 -51.83
C ARG A 226 44.72 -48.51 -52.14
N THR A 227 44.82 -49.83 -52.23
CA THR A 227 45.82 -50.53 -53.03
C THR A 227 45.43 -50.33 -54.49
N ASP A 228 46.15 -49.50 -55.23
CA ASP A 228 46.16 -49.52 -56.70
C ASP A 228 47.56 -49.10 -57.18
N ASP A 229 48.55 -49.95 -56.86
CA ASP A 229 49.80 -50.04 -57.60
C ASP A 229 49.50 -50.65 -58.98
N TYR A 230 49.04 -49.84 -59.93
CA TYR A 230 49.05 -50.19 -61.36
C TYR A 230 50.11 -49.37 -62.09
N VAL A 231 51.30 -49.96 -62.11
CA VAL A 231 52.25 -50.03 -63.23
C VAL A 231 51.65 -49.57 -64.57
N SER A 232 52.17 -48.47 -65.11
CA SER A 232 52.48 -48.30 -66.55
C SER A 232 53.06 -46.90 -66.83
N LYS A 233 54.37 -46.74 -66.62
CA LYS A 233 55.17 -45.79 -67.39
C LYS A 233 55.61 -46.51 -68.65
N ILE A 234 55.00 -46.18 -69.79
CA ILE A 234 55.57 -46.40 -71.12
C ILE A 234 55.90 -45.01 -71.66
N SER A 235 57.19 -44.71 -71.66
CA SER A 235 57.86 -43.85 -72.63
C SER A 235 58.77 -44.73 -73.47
#